data_AF-A0A944Z4X1-F1
#
_entry.id   AF-A0A944Z4X1-F1
#
_cell.length_a   1.000
_cell.length_b   1.000
_cell.length_c   1.000
_cell.angle_alpha   90.00
_cell.angle_beta   90.00
_cell.angle_gamma   90.00
#
_symmetry.space_group_name_H-M   'P 1'
#
loop_
_entity.id
_entity.type
_entity.pdbx_description
1 polymer ?
#
loop_
_entity_poly.entity_id
_entity_poly.type
_entity_poly.pdbx_seq_one_letter_code
_entity_poly.pdbx_strand_id
1 'polypeptide(L)'
;MKKKSVFETGMGSRKGYVSKFQVDESKTEIKKNNESTHKDLIFNKSAEKMDDLIDNCVSLTVTSPPYNVGKLSDSDLSDDDYWKLIEQCFKEVYRVTESGGRLVINVANLGRKPYIPFSNMFTQIMLDLGFLMRGEIIWQKSKGANANFAWGSWLSASNPVIRDIHEYCLVFSKDGMSKGVKGVSTLEKEEFMDSTLSIWNINPARAKKIGHPAPFPVELAERFINLYSYEKDLILDPFIGSGTTAIAAQKLNRHYIGYEINDEYCKLAKTRIIESNKLAT
;
A
#
# COMPACT_ATOMS: atom_id res chain seq x y z
N MET A 1 38.15 13.86 -3.98
CA MET A 1 38.02 12.48 -3.45
C MET A 1 38.46 11.49 -4.52
N LYS A 2 39.55 10.74 -4.29
CA LYS A 2 39.96 9.63 -5.18
C LYS A 2 38.94 8.50 -5.04
N LYS A 3 38.07 8.30 -6.05
CA LYS A 3 37.22 7.12 -6.13
C LYS A 3 38.13 5.90 -6.38
N LYS A 4 38.29 5.02 -5.38
CA LYS A 4 38.83 3.67 -5.58
C LYS A 4 37.82 2.90 -6.43
N SER A 5 38.04 2.88 -7.74
CA SER A 5 37.30 2.03 -8.68
C SER A 5 37.85 0.62 -8.60
N VAL A 6 37.04 -0.32 -8.10
CA VAL A 6 37.32 -1.76 -8.20
C VAL A 6 36.69 -2.22 -9.52
N PHE A 7 37.54 -2.55 -10.49
CA PHE A 7 37.10 -3.23 -11.72
C PHE A 7 37.05 -4.72 -11.41
N GLU A 8 35.86 -5.30 -11.27
CA GLU A 8 35.69 -6.75 -11.30
C GLU A 8 35.17 -7.18 -12.68
N THR A 9 35.81 -8.20 -13.23
CA THR A 9 35.40 -8.83 -14.49
C THR A 9 34.22 -9.76 -14.22
N GLY A 10 33.00 -9.31 -14.52
CA GLY A 10 31.85 -10.20 -14.63
C GLY A 10 31.97 -11.10 -15.86
N MET A 11 31.43 -12.33 -15.79
CA MET A 11 31.31 -13.25 -16.93
C MET A 11 30.42 -12.61 -18.01
N GLY A 12 31.05 -12.11 -19.08
CA GLY A 12 30.38 -11.51 -20.24
C GLY A 12 31.27 -10.48 -20.96
N SER A 13 31.17 -10.42 -22.28
CA SER A 13 32.06 -9.66 -23.18
C SER A 13 31.93 -8.13 -23.16
N ARG A 14 31.40 -7.52 -22.08
CA ARG A 14 31.36 -6.05 -21.92
C ARG A 14 31.98 -5.63 -20.60
N LYS A 15 33.16 -5.01 -20.67
CA LYS A 15 33.76 -4.29 -19.53
C LYS A 15 32.92 -3.04 -19.25
N GLY A 16 32.10 -3.08 -18.20
CA GLY A 16 31.28 -1.96 -17.75
C GLY A 16 31.49 -1.67 -16.27
N TYR A 17 31.27 -0.43 -15.85
CA TYR A 17 31.25 -0.05 -14.44
C TYR A 17 30.09 -0.76 -13.75
N VAL A 18 30.38 -1.63 -12.77
CA VAL A 18 29.34 -2.20 -11.90
C VAL A 18 29.08 -1.17 -10.81
N SER A 19 27.90 -0.55 -10.84
CA SER A 19 27.53 0.38 -9.78
C SER A 19 27.31 -0.37 -8.47
N LYS A 20 27.77 0.21 -7.35
CA LYS A 20 27.50 -0.32 -6.02
C LYS A 20 26.02 -0.27 -5.63
N PHE A 21 25.17 0.44 -6.38
CA PHE A 21 23.72 0.44 -6.18
C PHE A 21 23.07 -0.94 -6.35
N GLN A 22 23.76 -1.89 -6.99
CA GLN A 22 23.26 -3.25 -7.25
C GLN A 22 23.91 -4.32 -6.35
N VAL A 23 24.74 -3.91 -5.39
CA VAL A 23 25.32 -4.88 -4.44
C VAL A 23 24.23 -5.19 -3.42
N ASP A 24 23.65 -6.37 -3.54
CA ASP A 24 22.66 -6.90 -2.61
C ASP A 24 23.37 -7.32 -1.31
N GLU A 25 23.68 -6.34 -0.47
CA GLU A 25 24.23 -6.55 0.87
C GLU A 25 23.15 -7.06 1.86
N SER A 26 21.87 -7.05 1.45
CA SER A 26 20.71 -7.45 2.24
C SER A 26 20.20 -8.84 1.89
N LYS A 27 21.02 -9.88 2.06
CA LYS A 27 20.46 -11.23 2.22
C LYS A 27 19.87 -11.34 3.62
N THR A 28 18.65 -10.82 3.80
CA THR A 28 17.89 -11.04 5.02
C THR A 28 17.53 -12.51 5.10
N GLU A 29 17.67 -13.09 6.29
CA GLU A 29 17.34 -14.50 6.53
C GLU A 29 15.84 -14.73 6.25
N ILE A 30 15.52 -15.60 5.30
CA ILE A 30 14.15 -15.99 4.99
C ILE A 30 13.59 -16.74 6.20
N LYS A 31 12.66 -16.12 6.90
CA LYS A 31 12.00 -16.71 8.06
C LYS A 31 10.88 -17.66 7.64
N LYS A 32 10.55 -18.60 8.52
CA LYS A 32 9.39 -19.48 8.35
C LYS A 32 8.10 -18.64 8.45
N ASN A 33 7.19 -18.85 7.49
CA ASN A 33 5.84 -18.28 7.50
C ASN A 33 4.91 -19.14 8.35
N ASN A 34 3.99 -18.49 9.07
CA ASN A 34 3.04 -19.12 9.97
C ASN A 34 1.61 -18.95 9.45
N GLU A 35 0.67 -19.74 9.96
CA GLU A 35 -0.75 -19.62 9.62
C GLU A 35 -1.50 -18.94 10.78
N SER A 36 -2.21 -17.85 10.47
CA SER A 36 -3.06 -17.16 11.45
C SER A 36 -4.27 -18.02 11.82
N THR A 37 -4.63 -18.02 13.10
CA THR A 37 -5.91 -18.57 13.59
C THR A 37 -7.10 -17.67 13.30
N HIS A 38 -6.86 -16.40 12.95
CA HIS A 38 -7.87 -15.40 12.63
C HIS A 38 -7.95 -15.19 11.12
N LYS A 39 -9.18 -15.22 10.57
CA LYS A 39 -9.50 -14.96 9.17
C LYS A 39 -10.87 -14.26 9.09
N ASP A 40 -11.02 -13.35 8.15
CA ASP A 40 -12.25 -12.63 7.82
C ASP A 40 -12.84 -11.82 9.00
N LEU A 41 -11.95 -11.11 9.71
CA LEU A 41 -12.30 -10.33 10.90
C LEU A 41 -11.87 -8.86 10.77
N ILE A 42 -12.66 -8.00 11.41
CA ILE A 42 -12.33 -6.59 11.63
C ILE A 42 -12.27 -6.36 13.13
N PHE A 43 -11.08 -5.99 13.63
CA PHE A 43 -10.86 -5.60 15.01
C PHE A 43 -11.14 -4.11 15.18
N ASN A 44 -12.03 -3.77 16.12
CA ASN A 44 -12.27 -2.37 16.48
C ASN A 44 -11.21 -1.89 17.48
N LYS A 45 -9.96 -1.76 17.05
CA LYS A 45 -8.83 -1.27 17.85
C LYS A 45 -7.70 -0.74 16.96
N SER A 46 -6.74 -0.05 17.56
CA SER A 46 -5.57 0.49 16.85
C SER A 46 -4.66 -0.62 16.32
N ALA A 47 -4.11 -0.39 15.12
CA ALA A 47 -3.09 -1.22 14.50
C ALA A 47 -1.69 -1.03 15.11
N GLU A 48 -1.49 -0.07 16.03
CA GLU A 48 -0.24 0.11 16.79
C GLU A 48 0.17 -1.15 17.58
N LYS A 49 -0.80 -2.05 17.85
CA LYS A 49 -0.59 -3.33 18.51
C LYS A 49 -1.50 -4.41 17.92
N MET A 50 -0.92 -5.32 17.13
CA MET A 50 -1.62 -6.45 16.50
C MET A 50 -1.35 -7.76 17.25
N ASP A 51 -1.57 -7.75 18.58
CA ASP A 51 -1.33 -8.93 19.43
C ASP A 51 -2.26 -10.13 19.14
N ASP A 52 -3.32 -9.94 18.35
CA ASP A 52 -4.17 -11.03 17.83
C ASP A 52 -3.50 -11.82 16.69
N LEU A 53 -2.43 -11.27 16.09
CA LEU A 53 -1.72 -11.86 14.96
C LEU A 53 -0.32 -12.30 15.37
N ILE A 54 0.01 -13.52 15.00
CA ILE A 54 1.35 -14.08 15.13
C ILE A 54 2.29 -13.50 14.05
N ASP A 55 3.59 -13.60 14.27
CA ASP A 55 4.59 -13.15 13.30
C ASP A 55 4.46 -13.90 11.96
N ASN A 56 4.81 -13.23 10.86
CA ASN A 56 4.91 -13.83 9.52
C ASN A 56 3.68 -14.62 9.05
N CYS A 57 2.46 -14.14 9.28
CA CYS A 57 1.21 -14.80 8.86
C CYS A 57 0.37 -14.05 7.83
N VAL A 58 0.79 -12.84 7.42
CA VAL A 58 0.10 -12.01 6.44
C VAL A 58 0.85 -12.04 5.12
N SER A 59 0.17 -12.46 4.05
CA SER A 59 0.76 -12.59 2.71
C SER A 59 0.92 -11.23 2.02
N LEU A 60 -0.10 -10.38 2.13
CA LEU A 60 -0.15 -9.08 1.49
C LEU A 60 -0.89 -8.08 2.37
N THR A 61 -0.34 -6.88 2.51
CA THR A 61 -1.06 -5.73 3.07
C THR A 61 -1.41 -4.77 1.94
N VAL A 62 -2.67 -4.34 1.86
CA VAL A 62 -3.11 -3.27 0.94
C VAL A 62 -3.86 -2.24 1.76
N THR A 63 -3.36 -1.00 1.80
CA THR A 63 -3.92 0.01 2.69
C THR A 63 -3.74 1.43 2.18
N SER A 64 -4.44 2.36 2.82
CA SER A 64 -4.34 3.80 2.62
C SER A 64 -4.38 4.46 4.01
N PRO A 65 -3.24 4.84 4.59
CA PRO A 65 -3.19 5.41 5.93
C PRO A 65 -3.98 6.72 6.02
N PRO A 66 -4.51 7.05 7.21
CA PRO A 66 -5.09 8.37 7.44
C PRO A 66 -4.01 9.44 7.29
N TYR A 67 -4.39 10.61 6.79
CA TYR A 67 -3.54 11.79 6.82
C TYR A 67 -4.01 12.71 7.94
N ASN A 68 -3.08 13.21 8.75
CA ASN A 68 -3.36 14.16 9.83
C ASN A 68 -3.69 15.57 9.27
N VAL A 69 -4.65 15.67 8.35
CA VAL A 69 -5.00 16.91 7.65
C VAL A 69 -6.51 17.17 7.61
N GLY A 70 -6.88 18.37 8.07
CA GLY A 70 -8.22 18.93 7.92
C GLY A 70 -9.29 18.32 8.85
N LYS A 71 -10.56 18.69 8.63
CA LYS A 71 -11.74 18.26 9.42
C LYS A 71 -12.07 16.76 9.32
N LEU A 72 -11.18 15.98 8.72
CA LEU A 72 -11.30 14.54 8.48
C LEU A 72 -10.29 13.74 9.31
N SER A 73 -9.39 14.39 10.05
CA SER A 73 -8.61 13.70 11.07
C SER A 73 -9.50 13.43 12.27
N ASP A 74 -9.64 12.16 12.65
CA ASP A 74 -10.38 11.76 13.85
C ASP A 74 -9.65 12.15 15.15
N SER A 75 -8.48 12.81 15.04
CA SER A 75 -7.64 13.24 16.16
C SER A 75 -6.88 14.54 15.84
N ASP A 76 -6.70 15.38 16.86
CA ASP A 76 -5.85 16.58 16.84
C ASP A 76 -4.39 16.20 17.17
N LEU A 77 -3.80 15.28 16.40
CA LEU A 77 -2.42 14.86 16.64
C LEU A 77 -1.43 15.95 16.23
N SER A 78 -0.32 16.06 16.97
CA SER A 78 0.85 16.76 16.46
C SER A 78 1.46 15.98 15.28
N ASP A 79 2.22 16.65 14.41
CA ASP A 79 2.91 15.97 13.30
C ASP A 79 3.85 14.85 13.82
N ASP A 80 4.55 15.10 14.93
CA ASP A 80 5.44 14.10 15.54
C ASP A 80 4.67 12.88 16.05
N ASP A 81 3.51 13.09 16.69
CA ASP A 81 2.71 11.99 17.22
C ASP A 81 2.02 11.21 16.11
N TYR A 82 1.63 11.89 15.02
CA TYR A 82 1.16 11.22 13.80
C TYR A 82 2.23 10.28 13.23
N TRP A 83 3.46 10.76 13.04
CA TRP A 83 4.52 9.92 12.48
C TRP A 83 4.90 8.77 13.41
N LYS A 84 4.91 8.98 14.74
CA LYS A 84 5.08 7.87 15.70
C LYS A 84 3.98 6.81 15.57
N LEU A 85 2.72 7.23 15.44
CA LEU A 85 1.60 6.30 15.23
C LEU A 85 1.80 5.49 13.95
N ILE A 86 2.14 6.16 12.84
CA ILE A 86 2.40 5.51 11.56
C ILE A 86 3.54 4.50 11.69
N GLU A 87 4.67 4.89 12.28
CA GLU A 87 5.82 4.02 12.52
C GLU A 87 5.44 2.78 13.36
N GLN A 88 4.65 2.95 14.42
CA GLN A 88 4.19 1.86 15.27
C GLN A 88 3.27 0.88 14.53
N CYS A 89 2.29 1.39 13.79
CA CYS A 89 1.42 0.58 12.94
C CYS A 89 2.22 -0.21 11.91
N PHE A 90 3.14 0.44 11.18
CA PHE A 90 3.92 -0.25 10.15
C PHE A 90 5.00 -1.17 10.71
N LYS A 91 5.47 -0.96 11.94
CA LYS A 91 6.30 -1.93 12.66
C LYS A 91 5.54 -3.22 12.91
N GLU A 92 4.27 -3.14 13.31
CA GLU A 92 3.41 -4.34 13.45
C GLU A 92 3.12 -4.98 12.09
N VAL A 93 2.84 -4.18 11.05
CA VAL A 93 2.70 -4.69 9.68
C VAL A 93 3.96 -5.44 9.25
N TYR A 94 5.16 -4.91 9.49
CA TYR A 94 6.41 -5.61 9.21
C TYR A 94 6.51 -6.91 10.00
N ARG A 95 6.19 -6.92 11.30
CA ARG A 95 6.23 -8.13 12.15
C ARG A 95 5.33 -9.24 11.60
N VAL A 96 4.08 -8.92 11.26
CA VAL A 96 3.10 -9.93 10.81
C VAL A 96 3.25 -10.31 9.33
N THR A 97 3.90 -9.49 8.51
CA THR A 97 4.12 -9.81 7.09
C THR A 97 5.03 -11.03 6.94
N GLU A 98 4.64 -11.98 6.09
CA GLU A 98 5.42 -13.15 5.70
C GLU A 98 6.79 -12.78 5.12
N SER A 99 7.76 -13.69 5.20
CA SER A 99 8.97 -13.61 4.37
C SER A 99 8.57 -13.78 2.89
N GLY A 100 8.96 -12.81 2.07
CA GLY A 100 8.48 -12.67 0.69
C GLY A 100 7.06 -12.11 0.55
N GLY A 101 6.40 -11.81 1.68
CA GLY A 101 5.14 -11.10 1.75
C GLY A 101 5.30 -9.65 1.31
N ARG A 102 4.19 -9.03 0.93
CA ARG A 102 4.18 -7.74 0.22
C ARG A 102 3.35 -6.71 0.96
N LEU A 103 3.68 -5.45 0.70
CA LEU A 103 2.95 -4.30 1.23
C LEU A 103 2.71 -3.31 0.10
N VAL A 104 1.47 -2.84 -0.01
CA VAL A 104 1.05 -1.76 -0.88
C VAL A 104 0.46 -0.64 -0.02
N ILE A 105 1.03 0.55 -0.13
CA ILE A 105 0.54 1.76 0.54
C ILE A 105 0.09 2.75 -0.53
N ASN A 106 -1.22 3.02 -0.58
CA ASN A 106 -1.75 4.11 -1.38
C ASN A 106 -1.58 5.43 -0.63
N VAL A 107 -0.82 6.35 -1.22
CA VAL A 107 -0.49 7.66 -0.63
C VAL A 107 -0.65 8.81 -1.61
N ALA A 108 -1.20 9.92 -1.14
CA ALA A 108 -1.25 11.19 -1.85
C ALA A 108 -0.20 12.14 -1.26
N ASN A 109 0.48 12.89 -2.12
CA ASN A 109 1.26 14.04 -1.64
C ASN A 109 0.33 15.19 -1.26
N LEU A 110 0.70 15.91 -0.21
CA LEU A 110 -0.15 16.92 0.42
C LEU A 110 0.42 18.31 0.23
N GLY A 111 -0.39 19.32 0.52
CA GLY A 111 0.03 20.70 0.42
C GLY A 111 0.28 21.17 -1.02
N ARG A 112 0.38 22.50 -1.17
CA ARG A 112 0.72 23.16 -2.45
C ARG A 112 1.80 24.23 -2.26
N LYS A 113 1.92 24.77 -1.04
CA LYS A 113 2.83 25.86 -0.66
C LYS A 113 3.19 25.73 0.84
N PRO A 114 4.10 24.83 1.24
CA PRO A 114 4.91 23.94 0.41
C PRO A 114 4.16 22.69 -0.07
N TYR A 115 4.73 22.00 -1.06
CA TYR A 115 4.35 20.65 -1.43
C TYR A 115 5.05 19.66 -0.50
N ILE A 116 4.29 18.74 0.08
CA ILE A 116 4.74 17.81 1.11
C ILE A 116 4.77 16.41 0.49
N PRO A 117 5.97 15.82 0.29
CA PRO A 117 6.15 14.57 -0.41
C PRO A 117 5.88 13.38 0.52
N PHE A 118 4.62 13.17 0.91
CA PHE A 118 4.20 12.04 1.74
C PHE A 118 4.69 10.70 1.18
N SER A 119 4.69 10.51 -0.15
CA SER A 119 5.22 9.29 -0.76
C SER A 119 6.68 9.01 -0.41
N ASN A 120 7.51 10.06 -0.38
CA ASN A 120 8.91 9.94 0.03
C ASN A 120 9.05 9.60 1.52
N MET A 121 8.24 10.24 2.37
CA MET A 121 8.28 10.03 3.82
C MET A 121 7.87 8.60 4.18
N PHE A 122 6.76 8.10 3.62
CA PHE A 122 6.34 6.70 3.79
C PHE A 122 7.40 5.72 3.25
N THR A 123 8.02 6.04 2.11
CA THR A 123 9.09 5.20 1.55
C THR A 123 10.26 5.10 2.52
N GLN A 124 10.71 6.21 3.11
CA GLN A 124 11.82 6.20 4.06
C GLN A 124 11.49 5.36 5.30
N ILE A 125 10.29 5.52 5.88
CA ILE A 125 9.85 4.72 7.03
C ILE A 125 9.87 3.22 6.70
N MET A 126 9.38 2.83 5.53
CA MET A 126 9.37 1.41 5.14
C MET A 126 10.78 0.85 5.00
N LEU A 127 11.69 1.61 4.37
CA LEU A 127 13.09 1.21 4.24
C LEU A 127 13.77 1.08 5.61
N ASP A 128 13.53 2.02 6.53
CA ASP A 128 14.09 1.99 7.88
C ASP A 128 13.58 0.82 8.72
N LEU A 129 12.33 0.39 8.50
CA LEU A 129 11.74 -0.82 9.10
C LEU A 129 12.29 -2.13 8.49
N GLY A 130 13.02 -2.06 7.37
CA GLY A 130 13.64 -3.21 6.72
C GLY A 130 12.82 -3.81 5.56
N PHE A 131 11.78 -3.11 5.08
CA PHE A 131 11.13 -3.49 3.84
C PHE A 131 12.04 -3.20 2.63
N LEU A 132 11.94 -4.06 1.62
CA LEU A 132 12.61 -3.88 0.33
C LEU A 132 11.65 -3.19 -0.65
N MET A 133 12.05 -2.06 -1.20
CA MET A 133 11.23 -1.39 -2.22
C MET A 133 11.24 -2.18 -3.53
N ARG A 134 10.04 -2.43 -4.08
CA ARG A 134 9.84 -3.11 -5.36
C ARG A 134 9.60 -2.13 -6.50
N GLY A 135 9.01 -0.98 -6.18
CA GLY A 135 8.68 0.07 -7.13
C GLY A 135 7.47 0.87 -6.67
N GLU A 136 6.98 1.71 -7.58
CA GLU A 136 5.80 2.55 -7.38
C GLU A 136 4.87 2.41 -8.58
N ILE A 137 3.57 2.40 -8.31
CA ILE A 137 2.51 2.42 -9.31
C ILE A 137 1.77 3.76 -9.17
N ILE A 138 1.60 4.46 -10.27
CA ILE A 138 0.87 5.73 -10.33
C ILE A 138 -0.60 5.43 -10.60
N TRP A 139 -1.44 5.62 -9.60
CA TRP A 139 -2.88 5.53 -9.76
C TRP A 139 -3.43 6.87 -10.26
N GLN A 140 -3.73 6.94 -11.56
CA GLN A 140 -4.32 8.10 -12.20
C GLN A 140 -5.84 8.13 -11.99
N LYS A 141 -6.31 9.08 -11.18
CA LYS A 141 -7.70 9.25 -10.75
C LYS A 141 -8.56 9.98 -11.78
N SER A 142 -7.95 10.80 -12.63
CA SER A 142 -8.68 11.58 -13.63
C SER A 142 -7.80 11.94 -14.83
N LYS A 143 -8.44 12.18 -15.98
CA LYS A 143 -7.78 12.72 -17.17
C LYS A 143 -7.97 14.24 -17.20
N GLY A 144 -7.01 14.98 -16.61
CA GLY A 144 -6.61 16.40 -16.84
C GLY A 144 -7.63 17.57 -16.87
N ALA A 145 -8.87 17.35 -17.32
CA ALA A 145 -9.84 18.40 -17.63
C ALA A 145 -10.77 18.74 -16.45
N ASN A 146 -10.95 17.84 -15.48
CA ASN A 146 -11.93 17.99 -14.40
C ASN A 146 -11.31 18.22 -12.99
N ALA A 147 -10.00 18.45 -12.90
CA ALA A 147 -9.32 18.70 -11.63
C ALA A 147 -9.41 20.19 -11.27
N ASN A 148 -9.93 20.48 -10.06
CA ASN A 148 -10.14 21.80 -9.45
C ASN A 148 -9.08 22.86 -9.85
N PHE A 149 -9.57 24.07 -10.13
CA PHE A 149 -8.88 25.25 -10.67
C PHE A 149 -7.83 25.89 -9.73
N ALA A 150 -7.02 25.09 -9.04
CA ALA A 150 -5.93 25.57 -8.18
C ALA A 150 -4.65 25.80 -9.03
N TRP A 151 -4.71 26.73 -9.98
CA TRP A 151 -3.62 27.02 -10.92
C TRP A 151 -2.43 27.75 -10.29
N GLY A 152 -2.58 28.25 -9.07
CA GLY A 152 -1.68 29.27 -8.54
C GLY A 152 -1.84 30.57 -9.34
N SER A 153 -0.73 31.15 -9.78
CA SER A 153 -0.75 32.32 -10.65
C SER A 153 -1.17 31.92 -12.07
N TRP A 154 -2.46 32.13 -12.40
CA TRP A 154 -3.03 31.79 -13.70
C TRP A 154 -2.25 32.44 -14.86
N LEU A 155 -1.82 31.62 -15.82
CA LEU A 155 -1.02 32.03 -16.99
C LEU A 155 0.22 32.88 -16.64
N SER A 156 0.80 32.66 -15.46
CA SER A 156 1.96 33.40 -14.99
C SER A 156 3.01 32.47 -14.38
N ALA A 157 4.27 32.67 -14.78
CA ALA A 157 5.41 31.95 -14.22
C ALA A 157 5.72 32.35 -12.76
N SER A 158 5.03 33.34 -12.20
CA SER A 158 5.27 33.82 -10.83
C SER A 158 5.09 32.71 -9.79
N ASN A 159 4.04 31.90 -9.91
CA ASN A 159 3.77 30.80 -8.98
C ASN A 159 2.70 29.82 -9.53
N PRO A 160 2.92 29.17 -10.68
CA PRO A 160 2.01 28.12 -11.15
C PRO A 160 2.08 26.91 -10.21
N VAL A 161 0.95 26.26 -9.97
CA VAL A 161 0.85 25.11 -9.05
C VAL A 161 0.58 23.82 -9.82
N ILE A 162 1.28 22.75 -9.45
CA ILE A 162 1.07 21.41 -10.01
C ILE A 162 -0.30 20.89 -9.57
N ARG A 163 -1.07 20.38 -10.54
CA ARG A 163 -2.37 19.74 -10.30
C ARG A 163 -2.17 18.22 -10.24
N ASP A 164 -2.04 17.68 -9.04
CA ASP A 164 -1.99 16.23 -8.85
C ASP A 164 -3.29 15.60 -9.33
N ILE A 165 -3.20 14.73 -10.33
CA ILE A 165 -4.31 13.94 -10.85
C ILE A 165 -4.18 12.46 -10.49
N HIS A 166 -3.19 12.12 -9.68
CA HIS A 166 -2.80 10.78 -9.32
C HIS A 166 -2.47 10.65 -7.83
N GLU A 167 -2.37 9.41 -7.39
CA GLU A 167 -1.80 8.98 -6.11
C GLU A 167 -0.70 7.96 -6.37
N TYR A 168 0.15 7.74 -5.36
CA TYR A 168 1.26 6.79 -5.40
C TYR A 168 0.84 5.52 -4.68
N CYS A 169 0.93 4.38 -5.34
CA CYS A 169 0.83 3.07 -4.71
C CYS A 169 2.26 2.53 -4.56
N LEU A 170 2.82 2.69 -3.36
CA LEU A 170 4.18 2.27 -3.04
C LEU A 170 4.19 0.76 -2.77
N VAL A 171 5.08 0.01 -3.42
CA VAL A 171 5.11 -1.46 -3.34
C VAL A 171 6.41 -1.93 -2.70
N PHE A 172 6.28 -2.76 -1.67
CA PHE A 172 7.39 -3.31 -0.89
C PHE A 172 7.29 -4.82 -0.71
N SER A 173 8.38 -5.45 -0.31
CA SER A 173 8.42 -6.85 0.16
C SER A 173 9.32 -7.00 1.38
N LYS A 174 8.99 -7.95 2.26
CA LYS A 174 9.80 -8.28 3.44
C LYS A 174 10.75 -9.44 3.15
N ASP A 175 11.98 -9.34 3.64
CA ASP A 175 13.08 -10.33 3.60
C ASP A 175 13.58 -10.77 2.21
N GLY A 176 12.72 -10.79 1.19
CA GLY A 176 13.09 -11.17 -0.16
C GLY A 176 12.03 -10.78 -1.20
N MET A 177 12.44 -10.80 -2.46
CA MET A 177 11.56 -10.42 -3.58
C MET A 177 10.55 -11.53 -3.93
N SER A 178 10.89 -12.80 -3.71
CA SER A 178 10.04 -13.93 -4.05
C SER A 178 9.26 -14.44 -2.84
N LYS A 179 8.00 -14.87 -3.05
CA LYS A 179 7.27 -15.61 -2.01
C LYS A 179 7.99 -16.94 -1.73
N GLY A 180 8.13 -17.29 -0.45
CA GLY A 180 8.75 -18.55 -0.02
C GLY A 180 7.86 -19.79 -0.19
N VAL A 181 6.57 -19.58 -0.46
CA VAL A 181 5.56 -20.64 -0.64
C VAL A 181 4.94 -20.55 -2.04
N LYS A 182 4.58 -21.69 -2.61
CA LYS A 182 3.78 -21.76 -3.84
C LYS A 182 2.29 -21.70 -3.49
N GLY A 183 1.50 -21.12 -4.37
CA GLY A 183 0.05 -21.11 -4.29
C GLY A 183 -0.57 -21.02 -5.68
N VAL A 184 -1.88 -20.79 -5.72
CA VAL A 184 -2.64 -20.68 -6.97
C VAL A 184 -2.77 -19.21 -7.35
N SER A 185 -2.18 -18.84 -8.49
CA SER A 185 -2.42 -17.53 -9.12
C SER A 185 -3.75 -17.55 -9.86
N THR A 186 -4.49 -16.44 -9.82
CA THR A 186 -5.83 -16.33 -10.42
C THR A 186 -5.92 -15.32 -11.57
N LEU A 187 -4.83 -14.65 -11.91
CA LEU A 187 -4.78 -13.71 -13.03
C LEU A 187 -4.62 -14.43 -14.36
N GLU A 188 -5.40 -14.00 -15.35
CA GLU A 188 -5.19 -14.35 -16.74
C GLU A 188 -4.03 -13.55 -17.35
N LYS A 189 -3.51 -14.01 -18.49
CA LYS A 189 -2.31 -13.45 -19.12
C LYS A 189 -2.45 -11.96 -19.42
N GLU A 190 -3.55 -11.54 -20.03
CA GLU A 190 -3.78 -10.15 -20.43
C GLU A 190 -3.89 -9.25 -19.19
N GLU A 191 -4.63 -9.70 -18.17
CA GLU A 191 -4.76 -8.97 -16.90
C GLU A 191 -3.42 -8.84 -16.18
N PHE A 192 -2.57 -9.87 -16.23
CA PHE A 192 -1.22 -9.82 -15.69
C PHE A 192 -0.35 -8.79 -16.40
N MET A 193 -0.38 -8.78 -17.74
CA MET A 193 0.38 -7.80 -18.52
C MET A 193 -0.05 -6.37 -18.20
N ASP A 194 -1.36 -6.12 -18.11
CA ASP A 194 -1.89 -4.80 -17.76
C ASP A 194 -1.57 -4.40 -16.31
N SER A 195 -1.66 -5.36 -15.38
CA SER A 195 -1.38 -5.12 -13.95
C SER A 195 0.11 -4.93 -13.67
N THR A 196 1.02 -5.32 -14.57
CA THR A 196 2.47 -5.08 -14.39
C THR A 196 2.93 -3.73 -14.92
N LEU A 197 2.04 -2.91 -15.50
CA LEU A 197 2.34 -1.53 -15.89
C LEU A 197 2.40 -0.60 -14.67
N SER A 198 3.24 0.43 -14.74
CA SER A 198 3.44 1.39 -13.65
C SER A 198 2.40 2.51 -13.58
N ILE A 199 1.44 2.59 -14.51
CA ILE A 199 0.39 3.62 -14.52
C ILE A 199 -0.97 2.96 -14.70
N TRP A 200 -1.85 3.15 -13.72
CA TRP A 200 -3.20 2.58 -13.74
C TRP A 200 -4.26 3.67 -13.77
N ASN A 201 -5.17 3.57 -14.74
CA ASN A 201 -6.28 4.49 -14.88
C ASN A 201 -7.54 3.87 -14.27
N ILE A 202 -7.85 4.22 -13.03
CA ILE A 202 -9.01 3.69 -12.29
C ILE A 202 -9.79 4.87 -11.71
N ASN A 203 -11.11 4.86 -11.89
CA ASN A 203 -11.95 5.95 -11.39
C ASN A 203 -12.05 5.91 -9.84
N PRO A 204 -12.00 7.06 -9.14
CA PRO A 204 -12.19 7.13 -7.70
C PRO A 204 -13.52 6.56 -7.23
N ALA A 205 -13.53 6.06 -6.00
CA ALA A 205 -14.76 5.63 -5.35
C ALA A 205 -15.66 6.84 -5.04
N ARG A 206 -16.97 6.61 -5.03
CA ARG A 206 -17.95 7.66 -4.71
C ARG A 206 -18.10 7.81 -3.20
N ALA A 207 -17.19 8.55 -2.56
CA ALA A 207 -17.12 8.75 -1.10
C ALA A 207 -18.48 9.01 -0.42
N LYS A 208 -19.27 9.97 -0.93
CA LYS A 208 -20.61 10.30 -0.40
C LYS A 208 -21.59 9.12 -0.42
N LYS A 209 -21.51 8.25 -1.43
CA LYS A 209 -22.36 7.04 -1.52
C LYS A 209 -21.93 5.98 -0.51
N ILE A 210 -20.63 5.91 -0.23
CA ILE A 210 -20.06 4.92 0.68
C ILE A 210 -20.28 5.32 2.14
N GLY A 211 -20.39 6.61 2.44
CA GLY A 211 -20.46 7.09 3.83
C GLY A 211 -19.09 7.15 4.52
N HIS A 212 -18.01 7.14 3.73
CA HIS A 212 -16.63 7.30 4.22
C HIS A 212 -15.95 8.43 3.45
N PRO A 213 -15.13 9.27 4.11
CA PRO A 213 -14.63 10.49 3.49
C PRO A 213 -13.63 10.23 2.35
N ALA A 214 -12.77 9.22 2.48
CA ALA A 214 -11.68 8.97 1.54
C ALA A 214 -11.46 7.48 1.19
N PRO A 215 -12.47 6.73 0.73
CA PRO A 215 -12.26 5.35 0.30
C PRO A 215 -11.53 5.29 -1.06
N PHE A 216 -10.51 4.45 -1.17
CA PHE A 216 -10.00 4.05 -2.49
C PHE A 216 -10.96 3.04 -3.16
N PRO A 217 -10.91 2.88 -4.50
CA PRO A 217 -11.79 1.97 -5.24
C PRO A 217 -11.51 0.51 -4.93
N VAL A 218 -12.57 -0.31 -4.91
CA VAL A 218 -12.45 -1.77 -4.76
C VAL A 218 -11.64 -2.36 -5.93
N GLU A 219 -11.81 -1.86 -7.14
CA GLU A 219 -11.05 -2.30 -8.33
C GLU A 219 -9.53 -2.12 -8.15
N LEU A 220 -9.10 -1.04 -7.49
CA LEU A 220 -7.68 -0.79 -7.23
C LEU A 220 -7.13 -1.87 -6.28
N ALA A 221 -7.88 -2.18 -5.22
CA ALA A 221 -7.54 -3.21 -4.25
C ALA A 221 -7.53 -4.61 -4.89
N GLU A 222 -8.56 -4.94 -5.69
CA GLU A 222 -8.69 -6.21 -6.42
C GLU A 222 -7.46 -6.44 -7.29
N ARG A 223 -7.01 -5.43 -8.03
CA ARG A 223 -5.84 -5.54 -8.90
C ARG A 223 -4.55 -5.84 -8.12
N PHE A 224 -4.32 -5.17 -6.99
CA PHE A 224 -3.17 -5.47 -6.13
C PHE A 224 -3.24 -6.86 -5.51
N ILE A 225 -4.41 -7.26 -5.00
CA ILE A 225 -4.61 -8.57 -4.37
C ILE A 225 -4.38 -9.69 -5.39
N ASN A 226 -4.93 -9.58 -6.58
CA ASN A 226 -4.72 -10.56 -7.64
C ASN A 226 -3.25 -10.64 -8.10
N LEU A 227 -2.55 -9.50 -8.18
CA LEU A 227 -1.16 -9.46 -8.64
C LEU A 227 -0.16 -9.98 -7.59
N TYR A 228 -0.43 -9.75 -6.31
CA TYR A 228 0.54 -9.93 -5.24
C TYR A 228 0.19 -11.01 -4.21
N SER A 229 -0.93 -11.70 -4.35
CA SER A 229 -1.33 -12.80 -3.47
C SER A 229 -1.83 -14.02 -4.25
N TYR A 230 -1.71 -15.20 -3.65
CA TYR A 230 -2.37 -16.40 -4.12
C TYR A 230 -3.80 -16.50 -3.57
N GLU A 231 -4.62 -17.34 -4.21
CA GLU A 231 -5.93 -17.72 -3.67
C GLU A 231 -5.80 -18.22 -2.22
N LYS A 232 -6.74 -17.84 -1.35
CA LYS A 232 -6.78 -18.16 0.11
C LYS A 232 -5.69 -17.52 0.96
N ASP A 233 -4.82 -16.68 0.39
CA ASP A 233 -3.88 -15.89 1.18
C ASP A 233 -4.61 -14.94 2.14
N LEU A 234 -3.95 -14.60 3.26
CA LEU A 234 -4.44 -13.62 4.22
C LEU A 234 -3.99 -12.21 3.84
N ILE A 235 -4.98 -11.32 3.63
CA ILE A 235 -4.78 -9.92 3.28
C ILE A 235 -5.01 -9.03 4.51
N LEU A 236 -4.11 -8.09 4.77
CA LEU A 236 -4.24 -7.15 5.87
C LEU A 236 -4.59 -5.74 5.38
N ASP A 237 -5.43 -5.05 6.13
CA ASP A 237 -5.57 -3.60 6.08
C ASP A 237 -5.54 -3.00 7.51
N PRO A 238 -4.42 -2.37 7.93
CA PRO A 238 -4.31 -1.75 9.26
C PRO A 238 -5.19 -0.50 9.44
N PHE A 239 -5.78 0.01 8.35
CA PHE A 239 -6.63 1.21 8.34
C PHE A 239 -7.88 0.94 7.50
N ILE A 240 -8.63 -0.11 7.86
CA ILE A 240 -9.61 -0.72 6.96
C ILE A 240 -10.79 0.22 6.60
N GLY A 241 -11.08 1.21 7.45
CA GLY A 241 -12.10 2.21 7.20
C GLY A 241 -13.43 1.57 6.82
N SER A 242 -13.87 1.86 5.59
CA SER A 242 -15.14 1.35 5.05
C SER A 242 -15.10 -0.07 4.47
N GLY A 243 -14.00 -0.82 4.59
CA GLY A 243 -13.95 -2.23 4.19
C GLY A 243 -13.55 -2.51 2.73
N THR A 244 -12.98 -1.55 2.00
CA THR A 244 -12.61 -1.73 0.58
C THR A 244 -11.71 -2.94 0.36
N THR A 245 -10.64 -3.08 1.16
CA THR A 245 -9.68 -4.19 1.04
C THR A 245 -10.32 -5.54 1.34
N ALA A 246 -11.15 -5.63 2.38
CA ALA A 246 -11.88 -6.86 2.72
C ALA A 246 -12.86 -7.28 1.62
N ILE A 247 -13.61 -6.34 1.04
CA ILE A 247 -14.52 -6.61 -0.08
C ILE A 247 -13.74 -7.18 -1.27
N ALA A 248 -12.60 -6.57 -1.61
CA ALA A 248 -11.76 -7.04 -2.71
C ALA A 248 -11.15 -8.42 -2.44
N ALA A 249 -10.63 -8.65 -1.23
CA ALA A 249 -10.09 -9.94 -0.82
C ALA A 249 -11.16 -11.04 -0.96
N GLN A 250 -12.35 -10.79 -0.41
CA GLN A 250 -13.43 -11.76 -0.42
C GLN A 250 -13.90 -12.11 -1.83
N LYS A 251 -14.09 -11.12 -2.72
CA LYS A 251 -14.46 -11.37 -4.12
C LYS A 251 -13.45 -12.21 -4.88
N LEU A 252 -12.17 -12.13 -4.49
CA LEU A 252 -11.08 -12.87 -5.09
C LEU A 252 -10.76 -14.17 -4.34
N ASN A 253 -11.64 -14.63 -3.43
CA ASN A 253 -11.41 -15.83 -2.63
C ASN A 253 -10.10 -15.80 -1.82
N ARG A 254 -9.78 -14.62 -1.24
CA ARG A 254 -8.74 -14.43 -0.22
C ARG A 254 -9.40 -14.13 1.12
N HIS A 255 -8.68 -14.43 2.20
CA HIS A 255 -9.11 -14.05 3.54
C HIS A 255 -8.63 -12.64 3.88
N TYR A 256 -9.28 -11.98 4.84
CA TYR A 256 -8.84 -10.65 5.29
C TYR A 256 -8.74 -10.49 6.80
N ILE A 257 -7.91 -9.55 7.24
CA ILE A 257 -7.93 -8.96 8.58
C ILE A 257 -7.91 -7.44 8.44
N GLY A 258 -8.75 -6.76 9.22
CA GLY A 258 -8.81 -5.30 9.27
C GLY A 258 -8.67 -4.75 10.68
N TYR A 259 -8.07 -3.57 10.81
CA TYR A 259 -8.05 -2.78 12.03
C TYR A 259 -8.67 -1.41 11.77
N GLU A 260 -9.55 -0.97 12.67
CA GLU A 260 -10.22 0.33 12.60
C GLU A 260 -10.58 0.79 14.01
N ILE A 261 -10.27 2.04 14.37
CA ILE A 261 -10.53 2.59 15.70
C ILE A 261 -11.97 3.10 15.85
N ASN A 262 -12.59 3.53 14.75
CA ASN A 262 -13.93 4.07 14.72
C ASN A 262 -14.97 2.95 14.56
N ASP A 263 -15.76 2.72 15.62
CA ASP A 263 -16.79 1.67 15.66
C ASP A 263 -17.86 1.84 14.56
N GLU A 264 -18.19 3.08 14.18
CA GLU A 264 -19.14 3.33 13.09
C GLU A 264 -18.57 2.91 11.72
N TYR A 265 -17.27 3.10 11.49
CA TYR A 265 -16.61 2.59 10.28
C TYR A 265 -16.49 1.06 10.29
N CYS A 266 -16.27 0.44 11.46
CA CYS A 266 -16.35 -1.01 11.60
C CYS A 266 -17.74 -1.57 11.21
N LYS A 267 -18.82 -0.95 11.71
CA LYS A 267 -20.21 -1.32 11.36
C LYS A 267 -20.49 -1.13 9.88
N LEU A 268 -20.04 -0.01 9.31
CA LEU A 268 -20.17 0.28 7.88
C LEU A 268 -19.44 -0.77 7.03
N ALA A 269 -18.19 -1.09 7.36
CA ALA A 269 -17.40 -2.10 6.67
C ALA A 269 -18.10 -3.46 6.68
N LYS A 270 -18.53 -3.94 7.85
CA LYS A 270 -19.26 -5.20 8.00
C LYS A 270 -20.52 -5.24 7.13
N THR A 271 -21.30 -4.15 7.12
CA THR A 271 -22.51 -4.04 6.31
C THR A 271 -22.20 -4.18 4.81
N ARG A 272 -21.20 -3.42 4.33
CA ARG A 272 -20.80 -3.44 2.91
C ARG A 272 -20.23 -4.79 2.47
N ILE A 273 -19.49 -5.47 3.34
CA ILE A 273 -18.96 -6.81 3.09
C ILE A 273 -20.11 -7.81 2.91
N ILE A 274 -21.10 -7.80 3.81
CA ILE A 274 -22.28 -8.67 3.73
C ILE A 274 -23.09 -8.39 2.45
N GLU A 275 -23.30 -7.13 2.10
CA GLU A 275 -24.01 -6.75 0.86
C GLU A 275 -23.27 -7.21 -0.40
N SER A 276 -21.94 -7.09 -0.43
CA SER A 276 -21.13 -7.54 -1.54
C SER A 276 -21.26 -9.06 -1.76
N ASN A 277 -21.42 -9.85 -0.69
CA ASN A 277 -21.57 -11.30 -0.80
C ASN A 277 -22.90 -11.72 -1.39
N LYS A 278 -23.99 -11.02 -1.03
CA LYS A 278 -25.32 -11.29 -1.58
C LYS A 278 -25.41 -11.05 -3.09
N LEU A 279 -24.54 -10.20 -3.63
CA LEU A 279 -24.48 -9.91 -5.06
C LEU A 279 -23.61 -10.93 -5.82
N ALA A 280 -22.81 -11.73 -5.13
CA ALA A 280 -21.93 -12.75 -5.71
C ALA A 280 -22.55 -14.15 -5.72
N THR A 281 -23.61 -14.37 -4.92
CA THR A 281 -24.46 -15.59 -4.90
C THR A 281 -25.67 -15.43 -5.80
#